data_AF-A0A2H9L837-F1
#
_entry.id   AF-A0A2H9L837-F1
#
_cell.length_a   1.000
_cell.length_b   1.000
_cell.length_c   1.000
_cell.angle_alpha   90.00
_cell.angle_beta   90.00
_cell.angle_gamma   90.00
#
_symmetry.space_group_name_H-M   'P 1'
#
loop_
_entity.id
_entity.type
_entity.pdbx_description
1 polymer ?
#
loop_
_entity_poly.entity_id
_entity_poly.type
_entity_poly.pdbx_seq_one_letter_code
_entity_poly.pdbx_strand_id
1 'polypeptide(L)'
;MGLRPARTCKTLDKQAYTRFSKKKPDKSYIKAMPHINLHVYRMGDKAKKYERQFDLTAEEDLQIRDNSLEAGRQTANKQLEKLIPMQYYFLVRTYPHNVVRENKMITGAGADRLQKGMRQSFGRPTNRAARVVREQIIFSVWANAIHRPIVKEAIRRAKLKMAGRYRLVEREPTPIIG
;
A
#
# COMPACT_ATOMS: atom_id res chain seq x y z
N MET A 1 14.47 8.18 16.00
CA MET A 1 14.67 8.38 14.54
C MET A 1 13.33 8.20 13.84
N GLY A 2 12.88 9.21 13.09
CA GLY A 2 11.61 9.18 12.37
C GLY A 2 11.61 8.21 11.18
N LEU A 3 10.45 8.06 10.53
CA LEU A 3 10.29 7.21 9.36
C LEU A 3 11.16 7.70 8.20
N ARG A 4 11.95 6.82 7.58
CA ARG A 4 12.76 7.16 6.40
C ARG A 4 11.92 7.59 5.19
N PRO A 5 12.43 8.50 4.35
CA PRO A 5 11.74 8.91 3.13
C PRO A 5 11.53 7.74 2.16
N ALA A 6 10.41 7.76 1.43
CA ALA A 6 9.99 6.67 0.54
C ALA A 6 11.00 6.33 -0.56
N ARG A 7 11.80 7.30 -1.01
CA ARG A 7 12.87 7.10 -2.00
C ARG A 7 13.82 5.96 -1.66
N THR A 8 14.04 5.69 -0.37
CA THR A 8 14.96 4.63 0.12
C THR A 8 14.46 3.20 -0.09
N CYS A 9 13.16 3.03 -0.28
CA CYS A 9 12.51 1.72 -0.36
C CYS A 9 11.49 1.65 -1.51
N LYS A 10 11.60 2.54 -2.50
CA LYS A 10 10.70 2.63 -3.66
C LYS A 10 11.03 1.55 -4.70
N THR A 11 12.30 1.22 -4.89
CA THR A 11 12.74 0.32 -5.95
C THR A 11 12.58 -1.16 -5.57
N LEU A 12 12.47 -2.02 -6.58
CA LEU A 12 12.29 -3.47 -6.43
C LEU A 12 13.61 -4.26 -6.48
N ASP A 13 14.76 -3.58 -6.51
CA ASP A 13 16.09 -4.16 -6.72
C ASP A 13 16.47 -5.24 -5.71
N LYS A 14 15.91 -5.16 -4.50
CA LYS A 14 16.18 -6.12 -3.41
C LYS A 14 15.27 -7.34 -3.54
N GLN A 15 15.78 -8.51 -3.14
CA GLN A 15 14.96 -9.72 -3.03
C GLN A 15 13.79 -9.54 -2.05
N ALA A 16 12.67 -10.21 -2.32
CA ALA A 16 11.51 -10.19 -1.44
C ALA A 16 11.84 -10.81 -0.07
N TYR A 17 11.47 -10.12 1.00
CA TYR A 17 11.66 -10.53 2.38
C TYR A 17 10.30 -10.67 3.06
N THR A 18 9.69 -11.86 2.91
CA THR A 18 8.27 -12.12 3.26
C THR A 18 8.06 -13.34 4.15
N ARG A 19 9.11 -14.14 4.39
CA ARG A 19 9.03 -15.46 5.02
C ARG A 19 8.77 -15.36 6.53
N PHE A 20 7.52 -15.10 6.86
CA PHE A 20 6.99 -15.04 8.21
C PHE A 20 5.82 -16.02 8.36
N SER A 21 5.82 -16.82 9.43
CA SER A 21 4.71 -17.72 9.73
C SER A 21 4.34 -17.64 11.21
N LYS A 22 3.09 -17.26 11.48
CA LYS A 22 2.53 -17.29 12.85
C LYS A 22 2.27 -18.71 13.33
N LYS A 23 1.80 -19.60 12.43
CA LYS A 23 1.41 -20.98 12.77
C LYS A 23 2.62 -21.90 12.96
N LYS A 24 3.72 -21.64 12.24
CA LYS A 24 4.96 -22.43 12.32
C LYS A 24 6.15 -21.49 12.51
N PRO A 25 6.36 -20.94 13.72
CA PRO A 25 7.43 -19.98 14.00
C PRO A 25 8.84 -20.49 13.68
N ASP A 26 9.07 -21.80 13.77
CA ASP A 26 10.36 -22.41 13.47
C ASP A 26 10.73 -22.30 11.99
N LYS A 27 9.72 -22.33 11.10
CA LYS A 27 9.89 -22.13 9.65
C LYS A 27 9.97 -20.64 9.27
N SER A 28 9.87 -19.74 10.24
CA SER A 28 9.94 -18.29 10.04
C SER A 28 11.38 -17.81 10.07
N TYR A 29 11.84 -17.24 8.96
CA TYR A 29 13.14 -16.56 8.88
C TYR A 29 13.07 -15.14 9.46
N ILE A 30 11.91 -14.48 9.30
CA ILE A 30 11.64 -13.19 9.94
C ILE A 30 11.16 -13.46 11.36
N LYS A 31 11.92 -13.06 12.38
CA LYS A 31 11.54 -13.30 13.79
C LYS A 31 10.56 -12.26 14.33
N ALA A 32 10.75 -10.99 13.96
CA ALA A 32 9.88 -9.89 14.37
C ALA A 32 9.21 -9.27 13.15
N MET A 33 7.89 -9.41 13.04
CA MET A 33 7.11 -8.83 11.95
C MET A 33 6.61 -7.44 12.35
N PRO A 34 6.87 -6.38 11.56
CA PRO A 34 6.36 -5.05 11.86
C PRO A 34 4.83 -5.00 11.88
N HIS A 35 4.27 -4.02 12.60
CA HIS A 35 2.84 -3.72 12.54
C HIS A 35 2.43 -3.30 11.12
N ILE A 36 1.19 -3.60 10.73
CA ILE A 36 0.62 -3.21 9.43
C ILE A 36 -0.36 -2.07 9.67
N ASN A 37 -0.19 -0.93 8.99
CA ASN A 37 -1.09 0.21 9.17
C ASN A 37 -2.40 0.08 8.37
N LEU A 38 -2.37 -0.65 7.25
CA LEU A 38 -3.53 -0.92 6.40
C LEU A 38 -4.31 -2.14 6.90
N HIS A 39 -5.43 -1.89 7.59
CA HIS A 39 -6.30 -2.94 8.14
C HIS A 39 -7.58 -3.15 7.32
N VAL A 40 -8.14 -2.08 6.74
CA VAL A 40 -9.42 -2.11 6.04
C VAL A 40 -9.17 -2.12 4.54
N TYR A 41 -9.61 -3.18 3.86
CA TYR A 41 -9.43 -3.34 2.41
C TYR A 41 -10.72 -3.14 1.64
N ARG A 42 -11.88 -3.41 2.25
CA ARG A 42 -13.21 -3.36 1.64
C ARG A 42 -13.99 -2.22 2.28
N MET A 43 -14.58 -1.33 1.49
CA MET A 43 -15.38 -0.18 1.92
C MET A 43 -16.59 0.00 1.00
N GLY A 44 -17.63 0.68 1.51
CA GLY A 44 -18.88 0.85 0.79
C GLY A 44 -19.71 -0.43 0.75
N ASP A 45 -20.61 -0.53 -0.23
CA ASP A 45 -21.59 -1.61 -0.31
C ASP A 45 -21.18 -2.66 -1.36
N LYS A 46 -20.83 -3.86 -0.90
CA LYS A 46 -20.45 -4.98 -1.79
C LYS A 46 -21.66 -5.60 -2.51
N ALA A 47 -22.85 -5.53 -1.92
CA ALA A 47 -24.02 -6.28 -2.39
C ALA A 47 -24.68 -5.63 -3.62
N LYS A 48 -24.51 -4.32 -3.78
CA LYS A 48 -25.05 -3.59 -4.93
C LYS A 48 -24.32 -3.94 -6.23
N LYS A 49 -25.10 -3.96 -7.31
CA LYS A 49 -24.57 -4.04 -8.67
C LYS A 49 -24.22 -2.62 -9.13
N TYR A 50 -23.08 -2.49 -9.78
CA TYR A 50 -22.56 -1.23 -10.30
C TYR A 50 -22.31 -1.37 -11.79
N GLU A 51 -22.51 -0.28 -12.53
CA GLU A 51 -22.36 -0.26 -13.99
C GLU A 51 -20.91 -0.18 -14.46
N ARG A 52 -20.01 0.41 -13.66
CA ARG A 52 -18.63 0.69 -14.06
C ARG A 52 -17.64 0.33 -12.96
N GLN A 53 -16.44 -0.07 -13.38
CA GLN A 53 -15.27 -0.27 -12.53
C GLN A 53 -14.16 0.70 -12.93
N PHE A 54 -13.56 1.33 -11.91
CA PHE A 54 -12.47 2.28 -12.02
C PHE A 54 -11.25 1.73 -11.28
N ASP A 55 -10.23 1.35 -12.04
CA ASP A 55 -9.01 0.73 -11.51
C ASP A 55 -7.84 1.72 -11.55
N LEU A 56 -7.18 1.90 -10.41
CA LEU A 56 -5.89 2.57 -10.33
C LEU A 56 -4.78 1.53 -10.54
N THR A 57 -4.06 1.67 -11.64
CA THR A 57 -3.05 0.72 -12.10
C THR A 57 -1.66 1.34 -12.05
N ALA A 58 -0.64 0.58 -11.68
CA ALA A 58 0.75 1.03 -11.68
C ALA A 58 1.35 1.07 -13.10
N GLU A 59 2.04 2.15 -13.45
CA GLU A 59 2.75 2.27 -14.75
C GLU A 59 4.23 1.88 -14.66
N GLU A 60 4.76 1.74 -13.44
CA GLU A 60 6.15 1.37 -13.17
C GLU A 60 6.22 0.28 -12.10
N ASP A 61 7.34 -0.41 -12.09
CA ASP A 61 7.68 -1.37 -11.05
C ASP A 61 8.11 -0.58 -9.80
N LEU A 62 7.31 -0.67 -8.73
CA LEU A 62 7.63 0.02 -7.49
C LEU A 62 7.17 -0.70 -6.23
N GLN A 63 7.66 -0.23 -5.10
CA GLN A 63 7.28 -0.70 -3.78
C GLN A 63 6.55 0.41 -3.01
N ILE A 64 5.30 0.13 -2.64
CA ILE A 64 4.41 1.07 -1.92
C ILE A 64 4.34 0.65 -0.46
N ARG A 65 4.66 1.55 0.46
CA ARG A 65 4.53 1.26 1.89
C ARG A 65 3.06 1.22 2.32
N ASP A 66 2.81 0.45 3.37
CA ASP A 66 1.48 0.33 3.99
C ASP A 66 0.90 1.69 4.44
N ASN A 67 1.73 2.57 4.99
CA ASN A 67 1.30 3.92 5.39
C ASN A 67 0.82 4.77 4.20
N SER A 68 1.43 4.60 3.03
CA SER A 68 1.08 5.32 1.81
C SER A 68 -0.19 4.74 1.18
N LEU A 69 -0.35 3.41 1.20
CA LEU A 69 -1.60 2.76 0.80
C LEU A 69 -2.77 3.21 1.69
N GLU A 70 -2.58 3.24 3.01
CA GLU A 70 -3.62 3.69 3.95
C GLU A 70 -3.97 5.17 3.75
N ALA A 71 -2.98 6.05 3.54
CA ALA A 71 -3.23 7.45 3.24
C ALA A 71 -4.00 7.65 1.92
N GLY A 72 -3.65 6.88 0.88
CA GLY A 72 -4.37 6.87 -0.40
C GLY A 72 -5.81 6.38 -0.22
N ARG A 73 -6.00 5.28 0.50
CA ARG A 73 -7.31 4.71 0.82
C ARG A 73 -8.19 5.70 1.58
N GLN A 74 -7.71 6.27 2.68
CA GLN A 74 -8.46 7.24 3.47
C GLN A 74 -8.88 8.46 2.64
N THR A 75 -7.98 8.97 1.79
CA THR A 75 -8.25 10.13 0.94
C THR A 75 -9.33 9.84 -0.09
N ALA A 76 -9.27 8.69 -0.77
CA ALA A 76 -10.31 8.26 -1.70
C ALA A 76 -11.64 8.05 -0.97
N ASN A 77 -11.63 7.26 0.11
CA ASN A 77 -12.84 6.92 0.86
C ASN A 77 -13.55 8.14 1.42
N LYS A 78 -12.80 9.11 1.99
CA LYS A 78 -13.38 10.35 2.53
C LYS A 78 -14.10 11.16 1.45
N GLN A 79 -13.60 11.17 0.22
CA GLN A 79 -14.23 11.88 -0.89
C GLN A 79 -15.48 11.14 -1.40
N LEU A 80 -15.40 9.81 -1.52
CA LEU A 80 -16.51 8.96 -1.97
C LEU A 80 -17.66 8.98 -0.95
N GLU A 81 -17.36 8.82 0.34
CA GLU A 81 -18.35 8.83 1.40
C GLU A 81 -19.07 10.18 1.53
N LYS A 82 -18.34 11.28 1.30
CA LYS A 82 -18.93 12.64 1.36
C LYS A 82 -19.92 12.90 0.23
N LEU A 83 -19.66 12.38 -0.96
CA LEU A 83 -20.39 12.78 -2.18
C LEU A 83 -21.37 11.71 -2.69
N ILE A 84 -21.06 10.43 -2.50
CA ILE A 84 -21.85 9.30 -3.01
C ILE A 84 -21.99 8.19 -1.93
N PRO A 85 -22.50 8.51 -0.73
CA PRO A 85 -22.61 7.54 0.36
C PRO A 85 -23.38 6.29 -0.08
N MET A 86 -22.90 5.10 0.29
CA MET A 86 -23.52 3.80 -0.01
C MET A 86 -23.76 3.51 -1.52
N GLN A 87 -23.22 4.32 -2.43
CA GLN A 87 -23.34 4.18 -3.89
C GLN A 87 -22.01 3.84 -4.56
N TYR A 88 -21.06 3.32 -3.79
CA TYR A 88 -19.80 2.81 -4.29
C TYR A 88 -19.39 1.55 -3.54
N TYR A 89 -18.55 0.75 -4.19
CA TYR A 89 -17.73 -0.27 -3.54
C TYR A 89 -16.28 0.09 -3.80
N PHE A 90 -15.46 0.14 -2.75
CA PHE A 90 -14.03 0.44 -2.87
C PHE A 90 -13.22 -0.72 -2.28
N LEU A 91 -12.31 -1.26 -3.09
CA LEU A 91 -11.41 -2.34 -2.72
C LEU A 91 -9.94 -1.91 -2.90
N VAL A 92 -9.15 -2.11 -1.85
CA VAL A 92 -7.70 -2.15 -1.95
C VAL A 92 -7.29 -3.56 -2.38
N ARG A 93 -6.69 -3.69 -3.57
CA ARG A 93 -6.30 -4.97 -4.17
C ARG A 93 -4.94 -5.46 -3.68
N THR A 94 -4.03 -4.54 -3.40
CA THR A 94 -2.65 -4.86 -3.02
C THR A 94 -2.49 -5.03 -1.51
N TYR A 95 -1.82 -6.10 -1.09
CA TYR A 95 -1.47 -6.34 0.31
C TYR A 95 0.05 -6.16 0.56
N PRO A 96 0.48 -5.48 1.65
CA PRO A 96 1.88 -5.23 1.92
C PRO A 96 2.57 -6.45 2.56
N HIS A 97 2.93 -7.43 1.73
CA HIS A 97 3.60 -8.65 2.16
C HIS A 97 5.09 -8.45 2.51
N ASN A 98 5.77 -7.52 1.83
CA ASN A 98 7.22 -7.38 1.92
C ASN A 98 7.62 -6.59 3.17
N VAL A 99 8.65 -7.05 3.87
CA VAL A 99 9.20 -6.39 5.05
C VAL A 99 10.40 -5.53 4.66
N VAL A 100 10.34 -4.25 5.00
CA VAL A 100 11.43 -3.28 4.83
C VAL A 100 12.31 -3.31 6.08
N ARG A 101 13.61 -3.49 5.85
CA ARG A 101 14.64 -3.50 6.88
C ARG A 101 15.38 -2.17 6.94
N GLU A 102 15.80 -1.80 8.13
CA GLU A 102 16.59 -0.59 8.37
C GLU A 102 17.75 -0.88 9.31
N ASN A 103 18.97 -0.52 8.90
CA ASN A 103 20.08 -0.36 9.84
C ASN A 103 19.97 1.05 10.43
N LYS A 104 19.43 1.14 11.65
CA LYS A 104 19.20 2.43 12.32
C LYS A 104 20.52 2.96 12.85
N MET A 105 20.94 4.12 12.34
CA MET A 105 22.07 4.84 12.91
C MET A 105 21.62 5.45 14.23
N ILE A 106 22.43 5.32 15.27
CA ILE A 106 22.18 6.00 16.53
C ILE A 106 22.70 7.41 16.35
N THR A 107 21.85 8.41 16.59
CA THR A 107 22.19 9.82 16.44
C THR A 107 22.11 10.49 17.80
N GLY A 108 23.13 11.24 18.19
CA GLY A 108 23.23 11.92 19.49
C GLY A 108 24.68 12.00 19.98
N ALA A 109 24.92 12.74 21.06
CA ALA A 109 26.24 12.79 21.70
C ALA A 109 26.62 11.40 22.24
N GLY A 110 27.82 10.92 21.94
CA GLY A 110 28.31 9.60 22.38
C GLY A 110 27.75 8.40 21.59
N ALA A 111 26.99 8.63 20.52
CA ALA A 111 26.44 7.56 19.68
C ALA A 111 27.52 6.77 18.93
N ASP A 112 28.64 7.42 18.61
CA ASP A 112 29.85 6.83 18.02
C ASP A 112 30.40 5.67 18.85
N ARG A 113 30.29 5.75 20.19
CA ARG A 113 30.77 4.71 21.11
C ARG A 113 29.86 3.49 21.18
N LEU A 114 28.56 3.68 20.92
CA LEU A 114 27.54 2.62 20.99
C LEU A 114 27.27 1.98 19.62
N GLN A 115 27.64 2.66 18.54
CA GLN A 115 27.31 2.24 17.20
C GLN A 115 28.46 1.47 16.53
N LYS A 116 28.18 0.27 16.02
CA LYS A 116 29.14 -0.59 15.29
C LYS A 116 29.42 -0.15 13.84
N GLY A 117 28.97 1.03 13.43
CA GLY A 117 29.00 1.50 12.04
C GLY A 117 28.32 0.54 11.06
N MET A 118 29.07 0.08 10.05
CA MET A 118 28.60 -0.84 9.00
C MET A 118 28.89 -2.32 9.27
N ARG A 119 29.62 -2.65 10.34
CA ARG A 119 29.84 -4.03 10.75
C ARG A 119 28.54 -4.63 11.27
N GLN A 120 28.16 -5.82 10.79
CA GLN A 120 26.87 -6.48 11.09
C GLN A 120 25.65 -5.59 10.73
N SER A 121 25.70 -4.89 9.60
CA SER A 121 24.69 -3.92 9.14
C SER A 121 23.37 -4.51 8.63
N PHE A 122 23.09 -5.80 8.89
CA PHE A 122 21.80 -6.39 8.51
C PHE A 122 20.67 -5.70 9.28
N GLY A 123 19.84 -4.96 8.54
CA GLY A 123 18.83 -4.09 9.13
C GLY A 123 17.74 -4.87 9.87
N ARG A 124 17.17 -4.23 10.89
CA ARG A 124 16.01 -4.75 11.62
C ARG A 124 14.72 -4.51 10.81
N PRO A 125 13.76 -5.46 10.81
CA PRO A 125 12.42 -5.23 10.27
C PRO A 125 11.78 -3.97 10.86
N THR A 126 11.39 -3.01 10.02
CA THR A 126 10.84 -1.73 10.49
C THR A 126 9.46 -1.42 9.90
N ASN A 127 9.26 -1.64 8.59
CA ASN A 127 7.99 -1.32 7.93
C ASN A 127 7.53 -2.46 7.02
N ARG A 128 6.30 -2.38 6.54
CA ARG A 128 5.78 -3.26 5.47
C ARG A 128 5.52 -2.49 4.20
N ALA A 129 5.61 -3.18 3.07
CA ALA A 129 5.32 -2.62 1.76
C ALA A 129 4.75 -3.67 0.81
N ALA A 130 3.91 -3.22 -0.12
CA ALA A 130 3.48 -3.97 -1.27
C ALA A 130 4.49 -3.80 -2.39
N ARG A 131 4.94 -4.92 -2.95
CA ARG A 131 5.70 -4.94 -4.21
C ARG A 131 4.69 -4.99 -5.33
N VAL A 132 4.74 -4.00 -6.23
CA VAL A 132 3.77 -3.82 -7.31
C VAL A 132 4.54 -3.82 -8.62
N VAL A 133 4.09 -4.62 -9.57
CA VAL A 133 4.63 -4.64 -10.93
C VAL A 133 3.81 -3.74 -11.86
N ARG A 134 4.39 -3.33 -12.98
CA ARG A 134 3.69 -2.60 -14.03
C ARG A 134 2.40 -3.32 -14.44
N GLU A 135 1.36 -2.56 -14.72
CA GLU A 135 0.00 -3.01 -15.02
C GLU A 135 -0.75 -3.71 -13.87
N GLN A 136 -0.20 -3.75 -12.66
CA GLN A 136 -0.90 -4.29 -11.51
C GLN A 136 -1.88 -3.27 -10.92
N ILE A 137 -3.10 -3.73 -10.60
CA ILE A 137 -4.16 -2.92 -9.99
C ILE A 137 -3.91 -2.78 -8.49
N ILE A 138 -4.01 -1.54 -8.00
CA ILE A 138 -3.80 -1.18 -6.59
C ILE A 138 -5.14 -0.93 -5.89
N PHE A 139 -5.98 -0.10 -6.51
CA PHE A 139 -7.29 0.28 -6.02
C PHE A 139 -8.33 0.00 -7.10
N SER A 140 -9.48 -0.54 -6.71
CA SER A 140 -10.65 -0.70 -7.57
C SER A 140 -11.85 -0.02 -6.93
N VAL A 141 -12.53 0.83 -7.66
CA VAL A 141 -13.79 1.47 -7.24
C VAL A 141 -14.87 1.10 -8.22
N TRP A 142 -15.99 0.57 -7.73
CA TRP A 142 -17.19 0.34 -8.53
C TRP A 142 -18.22 1.41 -8.18
N ALA A 143 -18.83 1.99 -9.21
CA ALA A 143 -19.86 3.00 -9.09
C ALA A 143 -20.71 3.04 -10.36
N ASN A 144 -21.87 3.71 -10.30
CA ASN A 144 -22.70 3.96 -11.47
C ASN A 144 -22.06 5.01 -12.39
N ALA A 145 -22.40 5.01 -13.68
CA ALA A 145 -21.81 5.90 -14.67
C ALA A 145 -22.00 7.39 -14.34
N ILE A 146 -23.09 7.73 -13.65
CA ILE A 146 -23.42 9.09 -13.19
C ILE A 146 -22.33 9.65 -12.26
N HIS A 147 -21.69 8.80 -11.44
CA HIS A 147 -20.70 9.23 -10.44
C HIS A 147 -19.25 9.21 -10.95
N ARG A 148 -19.05 8.96 -12.25
CA ARG A 148 -17.73 8.97 -12.90
C ARG A 148 -16.83 10.16 -12.54
N PRO A 149 -17.27 11.44 -12.58
CA PRO A 149 -16.39 12.57 -12.26
C PRO A 149 -15.93 12.55 -10.79
N ILE A 150 -16.80 12.10 -9.88
CA ILE A 150 -16.53 12.02 -8.44
C ILE A 150 -15.46 10.96 -8.18
N VAL A 151 -15.60 9.78 -8.80
CA VAL A 151 -14.62 8.68 -8.65
C VAL A 151 -13.27 9.06 -9.26
N LYS A 152 -13.26 9.72 -10.42
CA LYS A 152 -12.03 10.23 -11.04
C LYS A 152 -11.26 11.16 -10.10
N GLU A 153 -11.95 12.09 -9.45
CA GLU A 153 -11.34 13.02 -8.51
C GLU A 153 -10.85 12.31 -7.24
N ALA A 154 -11.62 11.36 -6.70
CA ALA A 154 -11.21 10.57 -5.54
C ALA A 154 -9.92 9.78 -5.81
N ILE A 155 -9.82 9.12 -6.97
CA ILE A 155 -8.64 8.37 -7.38
C ILE A 155 -7.46 9.29 -7.68
N ARG A 156 -7.70 10.46 -8.30
CA ARG A 156 -6.65 11.47 -8.52
C ARG A 156 -6.01 11.91 -7.20
N ARG A 157 -6.81 12.16 -6.17
CA ARG A 157 -6.30 12.51 -4.83
C ARG A 157 -5.55 11.36 -4.16
N ALA A 158 -6.02 10.12 -4.31
CA ALA A 158 -5.32 8.94 -3.81
C ALA A 158 -3.97 8.73 -4.50
N LYS A 159 -3.90 8.93 -5.83
CA LYS A 159 -2.67 8.88 -6.62
C LYS A 159 -1.58 9.79 -6.06
N LEU A 160 -1.95 11.00 -5.60
CA LEU A 160 -1.00 11.96 -5.02
C LEU A 160 -0.41 11.54 -3.66
N LYS A 161 -1.03 10.56 -2.96
CA LYS A 161 -0.53 10.04 -1.67
C LYS A 161 0.49 8.91 -1.84
N MET A 162 0.64 8.40 -3.06
CA MET A 162 1.52 7.27 -3.36
C MET A 162 2.66 7.72 -4.26
N ALA A 163 3.85 7.17 -4.00
CA ALA A 163 5.01 7.46 -4.82
C ALA A 163 4.88 6.74 -6.16
N GLY A 164 5.20 7.40 -7.26
CA GLY A 164 5.30 6.78 -8.58
C GLY A 164 4.22 7.19 -9.57
N ARG A 165 4.18 6.48 -10.70
CA ARG A 165 3.28 6.77 -11.81
C ARG A 165 2.15 5.76 -11.87
N TYR A 166 0.94 6.28 -12.07
CA TYR A 166 -0.29 5.51 -12.01
C TYR A 166 -1.28 5.98 -13.07
N ARG A 167 -2.01 5.02 -13.62
CA ARG A 167 -3.05 5.23 -14.62
C ARG A 167 -4.40 4.87 -14.06
N LEU A 168 -5.41 5.67 -14.38
CA LEU A 168 -6.80 5.29 -14.18
C LEU A 168 -7.27 4.52 -15.41
N VAL A 169 -7.82 3.33 -15.21
CA VAL A 169 -8.43 2.52 -16.26
C VAL A 169 -9.90 2.31 -15.92
N GLU A 170 -10.78 2.62 -16.86
CA GLU A 170 -12.21 2.37 -16.74
C GLU A 170 -12.55 1.07 -17.48
N ARG A 171 -13.30 0.18 -16.84
CA ARG A 171 -13.64 -1.14 -17.35
C ARG A 171 -15.11 -1.44 -17.09
N GLU A 172 -15.61 -2.44 -17.80
CA GLU A 172 -16.85 -3.09 -17.42
C GLU A 172 -16.72 -3.73 -16.03
N PRO A 173 -17.82 -3.82 -15.27
CA PRO A 173 -17.78 -4.28 -13.89
C PRO A 173 -17.42 -5.75 -13.87
N THR A 174 -16.21 -6.04 -13.41
CA THR A 174 -15.80 -7.43 -13.17
C THR A 174 -16.66 -7.98 -12.03
N PRO A 175 -17.17 -9.24 -12.10
CA PRO A 175 -17.87 -9.86 -10.99
C PRO A 175 -17.07 -9.72 -9.70
N ILE A 176 -17.71 -9.28 -8.62
CA ILE A 176 -17.06 -9.12 -7.32
C ILE A 176 -16.86 -10.53 -6.74
N ILE A 177 -15.76 -11.19 -7.13
CA ILE A 177 -15.43 -12.54 -6.64
C ILE A 177 -15.17 -12.48 -5.13
N GLY A 178 -15.81 -13.41 -4.41
CA GLY A 178 -15.86 -13.55 -2.94
C GLY A 178 -14.50 -13.61 -2.26
#